data_AF-A0A847Y2K7-F1
#
_entry.id   AF-A0A847Y2K7-F1
#
_cell.length_a   1.000
_cell.length_b   1.000
_cell.length_c   1.000
_cell.angle_alpha   90.00
_cell.angle_beta   90.00
_cell.angle_gamma   90.00
#
_symmetry.space_group_name_H-M   'P 1'
#
loop_
_entity.id
_entity.type
_entity.pdbx_description
1 polymer ?
#
loop_
_entity_poly.entity_id
_entity_poly.type
_entity_poly.pdbx_seq_one_letter_code
_entity_poly.pdbx_strand_id
1 'polypeptide(L)'
;METRNSENLCSHCGRTNPADYRFCPDCGQVLDGTSTKKAKAEIRIPLVMLLLLILLCLLTAGLGIWYMPADYFPPAFLESVKTFYLTPTSTPTLTNTFPPATQTSIPTLTVTPEPTATLTLTPTAPPEPPTVATAKSTWISPVDGMPLIYIPQGQYLIGSPDSDTLALINEKPQHTVKLSGFWMDKTEITNAMYAVCVQAGVCPEKKKVMSYTRESYYGNPEFADYPVIFVSWYDAQTYCTWAGRKLPTEAQWEAAARGPDGKKYPWGNSNPTCGQLNFATSLDMRGGKKSSLCVGDTSQVGKYPKGASPYGLLDMAGNVWEWVADWNSPNYLVDPSQDPTGPADGENKVIRGGFFFTDAKYVRPAARSWHSPDFSSNDLGFRCAR
;
A
#
# COMPACT_ATOMS: atom_id res chain seq x y z
N MET A 1 -23.75 -24.90 -32.41
CA MET A 1 -22.42 -24.28 -32.21
C MET A 1 -22.65 -22.95 -31.51
N GLU A 2 -22.69 -22.96 -30.18
CA GLU A 2 -22.69 -21.74 -29.37
C GLU A 2 -21.25 -21.45 -28.97
N THR A 3 -20.68 -20.38 -29.52
CA THR A 3 -19.42 -19.84 -29.03
C THR A 3 -19.71 -19.09 -27.73
N ARG A 4 -19.41 -19.72 -26.59
CA ARG A 4 -19.29 -19.01 -25.30
C ARG A 4 -18.16 -17.98 -25.45
N ASN A 5 -18.51 -16.69 -25.41
CA ASN A 5 -17.55 -15.64 -25.15
C ASN A 5 -16.94 -15.89 -23.76
N SER A 6 -15.62 -16.04 -23.69
CA SER A 6 -14.90 -16.08 -22.43
C SER A 6 -14.97 -14.71 -21.77
N GLU A 7 -15.76 -14.58 -20.70
CA GLU A 7 -15.81 -13.38 -19.88
C GLU A 7 -14.47 -13.21 -19.16
N ASN A 8 -13.78 -12.08 -19.39
CA ASN A 8 -12.50 -11.80 -18.76
C ASN A 8 -12.76 -11.24 -17.36
N LEU A 9 -12.42 -11.97 -16.30
CA LEU A 9 -12.51 -11.46 -14.94
C LEU A 9 -11.38 -10.47 -14.67
N CYS A 10 -11.71 -9.32 -14.08
CA CYS A 10 -10.70 -8.42 -13.52
C CYS A 10 -10.00 -9.17 -12.37
N SER A 11 -8.68 -9.34 -12.48
CA SER A 11 -7.83 -9.98 -11.45
C SER A 11 -7.89 -9.27 -10.09
N HIS A 12 -8.38 -8.03 -10.07
CA HIS A 12 -8.34 -7.14 -8.93
C HIS A 12 -9.65 -7.10 -8.12
N CYS A 13 -10.81 -7.08 -8.77
CA CYS A 13 -12.11 -7.06 -8.08
C CYS A 13 -12.97 -8.31 -8.34
N GLY A 14 -12.47 -9.26 -9.13
CA GLY A 14 -13.17 -10.52 -9.44
C GLY A 14 -14.46 -10.36 -10.23
N ARG A 15 -14.72 -9.18 -10.81
CA ARG A 15 -15.92 -8.91 -11.62
C ARG A 15 -15.63 -9.05 -13.10
N THR A 16 -16.67 -9.42 -13.86
CA THR A 16 -16.59 -9.63 -15.30
C THR A 16 -16.31 -8.30 -16.00
N ASN A 17 -15.18 -8.23 -16.70
CA ASN A 17 -14.84 -7.13 -17.57
C ASN A 17 -15.09 -7.54 -19.03
N PRO A 18 -15.78 -6.74 -19.85
CA PRO A 18 -15.84 -6.99 -21.27
C PRO A 18 -14.42 -6.88 -21.85
N ALA A 19 -14.05 -7.80 -22.74
CA ALA A 19 -12.68 -7.98 -23.24
C ALA A 19 -12.04 -6.74 -23.90
N ASP A 20 -12.82 -5.71 -24.21
CA ASP A 20 -12.38 -4.49 -24.91
C ASP A 20 -12.08 -3.29 -23.99
N TYR A 21 -12.28 -3.40 -22.67
CA TYR A 21 -12.00 -2.30 -21.75
C TYR A 21 -10.55 -2.30 -21.27
N ARG A 22 -9.83 -1.19 -21.49
CA ARG A 22 -8.48 -0.96 -20.93
C ARG A 22 -8.47 -0.75 -19.42
N PHE A 23 -9.63 -0.61 -18.79
CA PHE A 23 -9.80 -0.34 -17.37
C PHE A 23 -10.97 -1.15 -16.80
N CYS A 24 -10.93 -1.51 -15.52
CA CYS A 24 -12.07 -2.13 -14.87
C CYS A 24 -13.07 -1.06 -14.38
N PRO A 25 -14.33 -1.04 -14.87
CA PRO A 25 -15.32 -0.01 -14.53
C PRO A 25 -15.86 -0.11 -13.09
N ASP A 26 -15.62 -1.23 -12.41
CA ASP A 26 -16.00 -1.42 -11.00
C ASP A 26 -14.95 -0.82 -10.06
N CYS A 27 -13.66 -1.14 -10.26
CA CYS A 27 -12.57 -0.74 -9.35
C CYS A 27 -11.63 0.35 -9.89
N GLY A 28 -11.85 0.84 -11.12
CA GLY A 28 -11.09 1.95 -11.71
C GLY A 28 -9.65 1.63 -12.11
N GLN A 29 -9.23 0.36 -12.07
CA GLN A 29 -7.85 -0.05 -12.35
C GLN A 29 -7.52 -0.10 -13.85
N VAL A 30 -6.27 0.22 -14.20
CA VAL A 30 -5.70 0.02 -15.54
C VAL A 30 -5.43 -1.47 -15.73
N LEU A 31 -5.98 -2.06 -16.79
CA LEU A 31 -5.68 -3.43 -17.17
C LEU A 31 -4.54 -3.40 -18.18
N ASP A 32 -3.32 -3.62 -17.72
CA ASP A 32 -2.22 -3.97 -18.62
C ASP A 32 -2.61 -5.26 -19.35
N GLY A 33 -2.46 -5.28 -20.68
CA GLY A 33 -2.86 -6.38 -21.58
C GLY A 33 -2.20 -7.73 -21.31
N THR A 34 -1.47 -7.87 -20.19
CA THR A 34 -0.86 -9.09 -19.66
C THR A 34 -1.64 -9.67 -18.46
N SER A 35 -2.62 -8.95 -17.90
CA SER A 35 -3.37 -9.34 -16.69
C SER A 35 -4.65 -10.16 -16.95
N THR A 36 -4.86 -10.70 -18.15
CA THR A 36 -5.91 -11.72 -18.34
C THR A 36 -5.36 -13.07 -17.93
N LYS A 37 -5.61 -13.50 -16.69
CA LYS A 37 -5.56 -14.94 -16.38
C LYS A 37 -6.71 -15.57 -17.16
N LYS A 38 -6.42 -16.33 -18.23
CA LYS A 38 -7.35 -17.36 -18.68
C LYS A 38 -7.64 -18.20 -17.44
N ALA A 39 -8.92 -18.35 -17.07
CA ALA A 39 -9.31 -19.25 -16.00
C ALA A 39 -8.66 -20.61 -16.31
N LYS A 40 -7.62 -20.98 -15.57
CA LYS A 40 -7.22 -22.37 -15.49
C LYS A 40 -8.40 -23.03 -14.79
N ALA A 41 -9.15 -23.83 -15.53
CA ALA A 41 -10.07 -24.76 -14.91
C ALA A 41 -9.22 -25.65 -13.99
N GLU A 42 -9.19 -25.32 -12.70
CA GLU A 42 -8.78 -26.29 -11.69
C GLU A 42 -9.84 -27.38 -11.72
N ILE A 43 -9.58 -28.43 -12.46
CA ILE A 43 -10.34 -29.67 -12.36
C ILE A 43 -10.02 -30.21 -10.96
N ARG A 44 -10.84 -29.85 -9.98
CA ARG A 44 -10.86 -30.53 -8.68
C ARG A 44 -11.41 -31.93 -8.93
N ILE A 45 -10.53 -32.87 -9.26
CA ILE A 45 -10.89 -34.29 -9.31
C ILE A 45 -11.16 -34.70 -7.87
N PRO A 46 -12.40 -35.07 -7.50
CA PRO A 46 -12.68 -35.53 -6.15
C PRO A 46 -11.78 -36.73 -5.84
N LEU A 47 -11.28 -36.83 -4.60
CA LEU A 47 -10.30 -37.84 -4.18
C LEU A 47 -10.71 -39.27 -4.62
N VAL A 48 -12.01 -39.54 -4.66
CA VAL A 48 -12.61 -40.80 -5.14
C VAL A 48 -12.31 -41.06 -6.63
N MET A 49 -12.40 -40.05 -7.50
CA MET A 49 -12.04 -40.19 -8.91
C MET A 49 -10.54 -40.32 -9.12
N LEU A 50 -9.71 -39.66 -8.30
CA LEU A 50 -8.26 -39.82 -8.36
C LEU A 50 -7.86 -41.26 -7.98
N LEU A 51 -8.48 -41.82 -6.93
CA LEU A 51 -8.29 -43.21 -6.52
C LEU A 51 -8.78 -44.20 -7.59
N LEU A 52 -9.90 -43.93 -8.27
CA LEU A 52 -10.39 -44.76 -9.37
C LEU A 52 -9.46 -44.72 -10.60
N LEU A 53 -8.89 -43.56 -10.92
CA LEU A 53 -7.90 -43.44 -12.01
C LEU A 53 -6.59 -44.16 -11.68
N ILE A 54 -6.13 -44.08 -10.42
CA ILE A 54 -4.96 -44.85 -9.95
C ILE A 54 -5.24 -46.36 -10.01
N LEU A 55 -6.43 -46.80 -9.57
CA LEU A 55 -6.84 -48.20 -9.63
C LEU A 55 -6.92 -48.70 -11.08
N LEU A 56 -7.45 -47.88 -11.99
CA LEU A 56 -7.52 -48.17 -13.42
C LEU A 56 -6.12 -48.27 -14.04
N CYS A 57 -5.21 -47.35 -13.71
CA CYS A 57 -3.81 -47.40 -14.15
C CYS A 57 -3.07 -48.65 -13.64
N LEU A 58 -3.29 -49.04 -12.38
CA LEU A 58 -2.70 -50.26 -11.81
C LEU A 58 -3.27 -51.53 -12.46
N LEU A 59 -4.57 -51.56 -12.75
CA LEU A 59 -5.22 -52.66 -13.47
C LEU A 59 -4.72 -52.78 -14.92
N THR A 60 -4.48 -51.65 -15.61
CA THR A 60 -3.93 -51.67 -16.97
C THR A 60 -2.43 -52.00 -17.00
N ALA A 61 -1.67 -51.61 -15.97
CA ALA A 61 -0.26 -51.98 -15.83
C ALA A 61 -0.07 -53.49 -15.56
N GLY A 62 -1.00 -54.12 -14.82
CA GLY A 62 -1.00 -55.57 -14.59
C GLY A 62 -1.34 -56.41 -15.83
N LEU A 63 -1.92 -55.81 -16.87
CA LEU A 63 -2.29 -56.48 -18.13
C LEU A 63 -1.26 -56.26 -19.26
N GLY A 64 -0.17 -55.52 -18.99
CA GLY A 64 0.94 -55.39 -19.95
C GLY A 64 0.62 -54.64 -21.24
N ILE A 65 -0.41 -53.79 -21.25
CA ILE A 65 -0.78 -53.00 -22.43
C ILE A 65 -0.57 -51.51 -22.14
N TRP A 66 0.65 -51.03 -22.37
CA TRP A 66 0.96 -49.90 -23.27
C TRP A 66 2.40 -49.40 -23.06
N TYR A 67 3.12 -49.36 -24.17
CA TYR A 67 4.36 -48.60 -24.38
C TYR A 67 4.04 -47.10 -24.37
N MET A 68 4.82 -46.29 -23.66
CA MET A 68 4.98 -44.86 -23.98
C MET A 68 6.47 -44.57 -24.27
N PRO A 69 6.81 -43.88 -25.36
CA PRO A 69 8.19 -43.54 -25.72
C PRO A 69 8.78 -42.47 -24.79
N ALA A 70 10.10 -42.55 -24.60
CA ALA A 70 10.89 -41.87 -23.56
C ALA A 70 11.17 -40.37 -23.82
N ASP A 71 10.28 -39.64 -24.49
CA ASP A 71 10.55 -38.28 -24.97
C ASP A 71 9.83 -37.17 -24.19
N TYR A 72 9.29 -37.46 -23.00
CA TYR A 72 8.47 -36.52 -22.21
C TYR A 72 9.08 -36.04 -20.88
N PHE A 73 10.40 -36.15 -20.68
CA PHE A 73 11.07 -35.56 -19.52
C PHE A 73 12.26 -34.66 -19.91
N PRO A 74 12.28 -33.38 -19.48
CA PRO A 74 13.43 -32.51 -19.70
C PRO A 74 14.63 -32.94 -18.81
N PRO A 75 15.89 -32.84 -19.31
CA PRO A 75 17.09 -33.41 -18.69
C PRO A 75 17.47 -32.87 -17.29
N ALA A 76 16.83 -31.80 -16.80
CA ALA A 76 17.14 -31.19 -15.50
C ALA A 76 16.60 -31.97 -14.27
N PHE A 77 15.75 -32.98 -14.48
CA PHE A 77 15.16 -33.76 -13.39
C PHE A 77 16.02 -34.96 -12.96
N LEU A 78 16.99 -35.38 -13.78
CA LEU A 78 17.85 -36.55 -13.49
C LEU A 78 19.18 -36.21 -12.79
N GLU A 79 19.54 -34.92 -12.73
CA GLU A 79 20.75 -34.44 -12.03
C GLU A 79 20.51 -34.20 -10.53
N SER A 80 19.29 -33.84 -10.12
CA SER A 80 18.95 -33.48 -8.74
C SER A 80 18.68 -34.67 -7.81
N VAL A 81 18.57 -35.90 -8.34
CA VAL A 81 18.35 -37.13 -7.56
C VAL A 81 19.67 -37.85 -7.21
N LYS A 82 20.78 -37.53 -7.90
CA LYS A 82 22.09 -38.17 -7.65
C LYS A 82 22.86 -37.61 -6.46
N THR A 83 22.49 -36.44 -5.94
CA THR A 83 23.24 -35.75 -4.87
C THR A 83 22.74 -36.05 -3.45
N PHE A 84 21.70 -36.86 -3.29
CA PHE A 84 21.02 -37.03 -1.99
C PHE A 84 21.40 -38.27 -1.16
N TYR A 85 22.36 -39.11 -1.60
CA TYR A 85 22.61 -40.38 -0.90
C TYR A 85 24.05 -40.75 -0.51
N LEU A 86 25.07 -39.90 -0.69
CA LEU A 86 26.43 -40.30 -0.27
C LEU A 86 27.25 -39.15 0.30
N THR A 87 27.07 -38.85 1.58
CA THR A 87 28.16 -38.32 2.42
C THR A 87 28.01 -38.81 3.87
N PRO A 88 28.96 -39.59 4.41
CA PRO A 88 28.96 -39.94 5.83
C PRO A 88 29.36 -38.72 6.69
N THR A 89 28.55 -38.43 7.70
CA THR A 89 28.78 -37.39 8.70
C THR A 89 29.95 -37.78 9.61
N SER A 90 31.05 -37.03 9.56
CA SER A 90 32.14 -37.13 10.53
C SER A 90 31.79 -36.35 11.80
N THR A 91 31.68 -37.06 12.92
CA THR A 91 31.54 -36.54 14.28
C THR A 91 32.78 -35.73 14.68
N PRO A 92 32.65 -34.49 15.22
CA PRO A 92 33.79 -33.81 15.82
C PRO A 92 34.10 -34.42 17.20
N THR A 93 35.31 -34.96 17.35
CA THR A 93 35.89 -35.38 18.63
C THR A 93 36.36 -34.15 19.41
N LEU A 94 35.83 -33.94 20.61
CA LEU A 94 36.33 -32.92 21.55
C LEU A 94 37.63 -33.40 22.19
N THR A 95 38.76 -32.83 21.75
CA THR A 95 40.05 -32.97 22.43
C THR A 95 40.22 -31.86 23.46
N ASN A 96 39.95 -32.19 24.72
CA ASN A 96 40.36 -31.37 25.87
C ASN A 96 41.88 -31.36 25.97
N THR A 97 42.49 -30.24 25.60
CA THR A 97 43.89 -29.93 25.93
C THR A 97 43.89 -28.83 26.99
N PHE A 98 44.21 -29.23 28.23
CA PHE A 98 44.47 -28.31 29.33
C PHE A 98 45.87 -27.72 29.17
N PRO A 99 46.05 -26.38 29.14
CA PRO A 99 47.36 -25.77 29.30
C PRO A 99 47.85 -25.84 30.76
N PRO A 100 49.17 -25.82 31.02
CA PRO A 100 49.71 -25.97 32.37
C PRO A 100 49.45 -24.74 33.23
N ALA A 101 49.26 -24.99 34.53
CA ALA A 101 49.08 -23.99 35.58
C ALA A 101 50.22 -22.95 35.58
N THR A 102 49.84 -21.68 35.41
CA THR A 102 50.75 -20.54 35.61
C THR A 102 50.55 -20.02 37.03
N GLN A 103 51.66 -19.82 37.74
CA GLN A 103 51.70 -19.41 39.14
C GLN A 103 51.18 -17.99 39.38
N THR A 104 50.51 -17.88 40.52
CA THR A 104 49.90 -16.71 41.14
C THR A 104 50.88 -15.55 41.32
N SER A 105 50.47 -14.35 40.87
CA SER A 105 50.98 -13.08 41.43
C SER A 105 49.83 -12.34 42.11
N ILE A 106 50.10 -11.80 43.29
CA ILE A 106 49.15 -11.10 44.15
C ILE A 106 48.88 -9.72 43.53
N PRO A 107 47.62 -9.33 43.26
CA PRO A 107 47.34 -7.98 42.78
C PRO A 107 47.54 -6.97 43.93
N THR A 108 48.46 -6.03 43.73
CA THR A 108 48.58 -4.81 44.54
C THR A 108 47.33 -3.96 44.32
N LEU A 109 46.62 -3.62 45.41
CA LEU A 109 45.47 -2.71 45.40
C LEU A 109 45.92 -1.34 44.87
N THR A 110 45.62 -1.07 43.61
CA THR A 110 45.73 0.26 43.02
C THR A 110 44.41 0.97 43.27
N VAL A 111 44.45 2.09 43.98
CA VAL A 111 43.27 2.93 44.24
C VAL A 111 42.81 3.51 42.90
N THR A 112 41.67 3.01 42.41
CA THR A 112 40.97 3.53 41.24
C THR A 112 40.52 4.97 41.53
N PRO A 113 40.90 5.98 40.72
CA PRO A 113 40.31 7.30 40.83
C PRO A 113 38.82 7.22 40.50
N GLU A 114 38.01 7.86 41.34
CA GLU A 114 36.57 8.00 41.22
C GLU A 114 36.18 8.40 39.77
N PRO A 115 35.21 7.72 39.14
CA PRO A 115 34.80 8.04 37.78
C PRO A 115 34.26 9.47 37.75
N THR A 116 34.97 10.35 37.06
CA THR A 116 34.48 11.68 36.70
C THR A 116 33.16 11.49 35.94
N ALA A 117 32.08 12.05 36.50
CA ALA A 117 30.76 12.05 35.88
C ALA A 117 30.83 12.64 34.47
N THR A 118 30.87 11.75 33.48
CA THR A 118 30.68 12.13 32.08
C THR A 118 29.19 12.43 31.93
N LEU A 119 28.86 13.65 31.54
CA LEU A 119 27.48 14.04 31.21
C LEU A 119 27.03 13.22 29.99
N THR A 120 26.41 12.08 30.24
CA THR A 120 25.67 11.34 29.24
C THR A 120 24.46 12.19 28.86
N LEU A 121 24.56 12.93 27.75
CA LEU A 121 23.41 13.60 27.17
C LEU A 121 22.44 12.50 26.71
N THR A 122 21.42 12.23 27.52
CA THR A 122 20.29 11.39 27.12
C THR A 122 19.72 11.96 25.81
N PRO A 123 19.58 11.15 24.74
CA PRO A 123 18.91 11.61 23.52
C PRO A 123 17.54 12.16 23.91
N THR A 124 17.36 13.46 23.77
CA THR A 124 16.08 14.11 24.05
C THR A 124 15.10 13.60 23.00
N ALA A 125 13.97 13.05 23.45
CA ALA A 125 12.92 12.59 22.54
C ALA A 125 12.56 13.73 21.56
N PRO A 126 12.27 13.42 20.28
CA PRO A 126 11.87 14.45 19.32
C PRO A 126 10.72 15.30 19.87
N PRO A 127 10.70 16.63 19.62
CA PRO A 127 9.67 17.51 20.17
C PRO A 127 8.29 17.02 19.76
N GLU A 128 7.36 16.99 20.72
CA GLU A 128 5.97 16.59 20.47
C GLU A 128 5.14 17.77 19.92
N PRO A 129 4.07 17.50 19.15
CA PRO A 129 3.09 18.53 18.80
C PRO A 129 2.47 19.18 20.04
N PRO A 130 1.97 20.43 19.94
CA PRO A 130 1.36 21.11 21.06
C PRO A 130 0.12 20.36 21.58
N THR A 131 -0.01 20.28 22.91
CA THR A 131 -1.12 19.60 23.60
C THR A 131 -2.45 20.33 23.49
N VAL A 132 -2.42 21.63 23.18
CA VAL A 132 -3.60 22.45 22.90
C VAL A 132 -3.56 22.88 21.44
N ALA A 133 -4.44 22.30 20.62
CA ALA A 133 -4.56 22.61 19.20
C ALA A 133 -6.02 22.87 18.83
N THR A 134 -6.21 23.77 17.88
CA THR A 134 -7.53 24.09 17.30
C THR A 134 -7.52 23.80 15.80
N ALA A 135 -8.69 23.73 15.18
CA ALA A 135 -8.81 23.43 13.75
C ALA A 135 -7.83 24.29 12.93
N LYS A 136 -7.09 23.67 12.00
CA LYS A 136 -6.09 24.32 11.13
C LYS A 136 -4.80 24.77 11.82
N SER A 137 -4.60 24.44 13.11
CA SER A 137 -3.29 24.62 13.73
C SER A 137 -2.25 23.85 12.91
N THR A 138 -1.07 24.44 12.74
CA THR A 138 0.04 23.85 11.99
C THR A 138 1.17 23.45 12.91
N TRP A 139 1.81 22.32 12.65
CA TRP A 139 3.03 21.89 13.32
C TRP A 139 4.01 21.36 12.28
N ILE A 140 5.29 21.70 12.39
CA ILE A 140 6.30 21.23 11.44
C ILE A 140 7.01 20.05 12.09
N SER A 141 7.00 18.91 11.42
CA SER A 141 7.72 17.73 11.86
C SER A 141 9.24 18.01 11.92
N PRO A 142 9.90 17.72 13.05
CA PRO A 142 11.34 17.92 13.19
C PRO A 142 12.17 16.86 12.43
N VAL A 143 11.55 15.77 11.97
CA VAL A 143 12.25 14.63 11.34
C VAL A 143 12.44 14.84 9.84
N ASP A 144 11.39 15.31 9.16
CA ASP A 144 11.31 15.40 7.69
C ASP A 144 10.84 16.78 7.20
N GLY A 145 10.57 17.73 8.12
CA GLY A 145 10.11 19.07 7.77
C GLY A 145 8.66 19.14 7.27
N MET A 146 7.89 18.05 7.31
CA MET A 146 6.51 18.03 6.84
C MET A 146 5.62 18.93 7.72
N PRO A 147 4.88 19.90 7.15
CA PRO A 147 3.81 20.58 7.86
C PRO A 147 2.63 19.63 8.08
N LEU A 148 2.18 19.52 9.33
CA LEU A 148 0.97 18.83 9.73
C LEU A 148 -0.14 19.84 10.04
N ILE A 149 -1.37 19.43 9.77
CA ILE A 149 -2.60 20.16 10.07
C ILE A 149 -3.37 19.41 11.16
N TYR A 150 -3.80 20.14 12.20
CA TYR A 150 -4.64 19.56 13.24
C TYR A 150 -6.10 19.43 12.80
N ILE A 151 -6.63 18.22 12.94
CA ILE A 151 -8.03 17.85 12.77
C ILE A 151 -8.67 17.72 14.15
N PRO A 152 -9.69 18.54 14.49
CA PRO A 152 -10.31 18.49 15.80
C PRO A 152 -10.99 17.15 16.09
N GLN A 153 -11.07 16.78 17.36
CA GLN A 153 -12.00 15.73 17.78
C GLN A 153 -13.44 16.10 17.39
N GLY A 154 -14.26 15.10 17.12
CA GLY A 154 -15.65 15.36 16.79
C GLY A 154 -16.38 14.17 16.16
N GLN A 155 -17.56 14.47 15.65
CA GLN A 155 -18.37 13.55 14.87
C GLN A 155 -18.27 13.91 13.39
N TYR A 156 -18.06 12.90 12.56
CA TYR A 156 -17.81 13.04 11.14
C TYR A 156 -18.75 12.14 10.35
N LEU A 157 -19.35 12.68 9.29
CA LEU A 157 -20.09 11.87 8.33
C LEU A 157 -19.12 11.19 7.35
N ILE A 158 -19.06 9.86 7.43
CA ILE A 158 -18.20 8.97 6.63
C ILE A 158 -19.06 8.16 5.66
N GLY A 159 -18.57 7.95 4.44
CA GLY A 159 -19.29 7.28 3.37
C GLY A 159 -20.20 8.22 2.57
N SER A 160 -20.91 7.66 1.60
CA SER A 160 -21.71 8.39 0.62
C SER A 160 -23.21 8.29 0.92
N PRO A 161 -23.96 9.41 0.86
CA PRO A 161 -25.41 9.37 1.03
C PRO A 161 -26.06 8.73 -0.19
N ASP A 162 -27.31 8.26 -0.05
CA ASP A 162 -28.02 7.63 -1.16
C ASP A 162 -28.29 8.57 -2.34
N SER A 163 -28.33 9.88 -2.08
CA SER A 163 -28.47 10.91 -3.09
C SER A 163 -27.23 11.13 -3.95
N ASP A 164 -26.04 10.64 -3.57
CA ASP A 164 -24.86 10.75 -4.43
C ASP A 164 -24.88 9.69 -5.53
N THR A 165 -25.26 10.11 -6.72
CA THR A 165 -25.37 9.25 -7.91
C THR A 165 -24.04 8.74 -8.44
N LEU A 166 -22.91 9.31 -7.98
CA LEU A 166 -21.57 8.82 -8.32
C LEU A 166 -21.06 7.76 -7.34
N ALA A 167 -21.74 7.56 -6.20
CA ALA A 167 -21.28 6.66 -5.15
C ALA A 167 -21.21 5.21 -5.61
N LEU A 168 -20.07 4.57 -5.32
CA LEU A 168 -19.93 3.13 -5.42
C LEU A 168 -20.67 2.45 -4.26
N ILE A 169 -21.03 1.18 -4.46
CA ILE A 169 -21.74 0.41 -3.44
C ILE A 169 -20.93 0.23 -2.15
N ASN A 170 -19.60 0.16 -2.27
CA ASN A 170 -18.66 -0.01 -1.16
C ASN A 170 -18.38 1.29 -0.40
N GLU A 171 -19.12 2.36 -0.67
CA GLU A 171 -19.07 3.65 0.06
C GLU A 171 -20.33 3.87 0.91
N LYS A 172 -21.33 2.98 0.77
CA LYS A 172 -22.64 3.11 1.40
C LYS A 172 -22.81 2.09 2.53
N PRO A 173 -23.55 2.43 3.60
CA PRO A 173 -24.26 3.70 3.81
C PRO A 173 -23.37 4.79 4.42
N GLN A 174 -23.76 6.06 4.23
CA GLN A 174 -23.22 7.14 5.04
C GLN A 174 -23.60 6.95 6.51
N HIS A 175 -22.65 7.16 7.42
CA HIS A 175 -22.85 7.00 8.84
C HIS A 175 -21.93 7.95 9.63
N THR A 176 -22.20 8.12 10.91
CA THR A 176 -21.42 8.97 11.80
C THR A 176 -20.33 8.18 12.50
N VAL A 177 -19.09 8.69 12.45
CA VAL A 177 -17.94 8.18 13.21
C VAL A 177 -17.48 9.23 14.21
N LYS A 178 -17.07 8.79 15.41
CA LYS A 178 -16.43 9.65 16.42
C LYS A 178 -14.93 9.52 16.31
N LEU A 179 -14.23 10.63 16.15
CA LEU A 179 -12.77 10.68 16.12
C LEU A 179 -12.23 11.56 17.25
N SER A 180 -11.17 11.09 17.90
CA SER A 180 -10.27 11.91 18.70
C SER A 180 -9.56 12.91 17.79
N GLY A 181 -9.02 13.99 18.36
CA GLY A 181 -8.27 14.98 17.57
C GLY A 181 -6.90 14.43 17.19
N PHE A 182 -6.47 14.67 15.96
CA PHE A 182 -5.23 14.11 15.41
C PHE A 182 -4.55 15.12 14.48
N TRP A 183 -3.25 14.93 14.25
CA TRP A 183 -2.49 15.69 13.27
C TRP A 183 -2.37 14.87 11.99
N MET A 184 -2.42 15.50 10.82
CA MET A 184 -2.21 14.83 9.53
C MET A 184 -1.32 15.66 8.63
N ASP A 185 -0.44 14.98 7.89
CA ASP A 185 0.45 15.60 6.92
C ASP A 185 -0.35 16.43 5.90
N LYS A 186 0.11 17.67 5.66
CA LYS A 186 -0.60 18.64 4.83
C LYS A 186 -0.71 18.18 3.38
N THR A 187 0.28 17.46 2.87
CA THR A 187 0.36 16.92 1.52
C THR A 187 0.73 15.44 1.55
N GLU A 188 0.79 14.79 0.39
CA GLU A 188 1.49 13.51 0.26
C GLU A 188 2.98 13.66 0.61
N ILE A 189 3.63 12.57 1.02
CA ILE A 189 5.09 12.54 1.25
C ILE A 189 5.81 12.73 -0.08
N THR A 190 6.81 13.62 -0.10
CA THR A 190 7.56 13.92 -1.32
C THR A 190 8.74 12.96 -1.54
N ASN A 191 9.25 12.94 -2.77
CA ASN A 191 10.47 12.21 -3.12
C ASN A 191 11.66 12.62 -2.22
N ALA A 192 11.86 13.92 -2.00
CA ALA A 192 12.95 14.41 -1.17
C ALA A 192 12.79 13.97 0.30
N MET A 193 11.58 14.07 0.83
CA MET A 193 11.28 13.61 2.19
C MET A 193 11.53 12.10 2.37
N TYR A 194 11.10 11.28 1.40
CA TYR A 194 11.37 9.84 1.41
C TYR A 194 12.87 9.53 1.29
N ALA A 195 13.61 10.30 0.48
CA ALA A 195 15.05 10.14 0.33
C ALA A 195 15.83 10.34 1.63
N VAL A 196 15.37 11.22 2.54
CA VAL A 196 15.97 11.38 3.88
C VAL A 196 15.84 10.07 4.69
N CYS A 197 14.68 9.41 4.65
CA CYS A 197 14.47 8.13 5.33
C CYS A 197 15.36 7.00 4.75
N VAL A 198 15.55 7.00 3.42
CA VAL A 198 16.46 6.06 2.74
C VAL A 198 17.92 6.34 3.13
N GLN A 199 18.33 7.61 3.16
CA GLN A 199 19.68 8.00 3.58
C GLN A 199 19.96 7.64 5.05
N ALA A 200 18.93 7.67 5.90
CA ALA A 200 19.01 7.20 7.29
C ALA A 200 19.12 5.68 7.42
N GLY A 201 19.01 4.92 6.32
CA GLY A 201 19.06 3.46 6.30
C GLY A 201 17.80 2.77 6.85
N VAL A 202 16.68 3.50 6.94
CA VAL A 202 15.42 2.99 7.52
C VAL A 202 14.41 2.60 6.45
N CYS A 203 14.23 3.45 5.43
CA CYS A 203 13.37 3.13 4.29
C CYS A 203 14.15 2.39 3.20
N PRO A 204 13.53 1.45 2.46
CA PRO A 204 14.20 0.74 1.39
C PRO A 204 14.52 1.66 0.20
N GLU A 205 15.63 1.36 -0.47
CA GLU A 205 15.99 2.02 -1.72
C GLU A 205 14.95 1.77 -2.81
N LYS A 206 14.76 2.78 -3.67
CA LYS A 206 13.79 2.71 -4.77
C LYS A 206 14.38 1.96 -5.95
N LYS A 207 13.76 0.84 -6.31
CA LYS A 207 14.11 0.06 -7.52
C LYS A 207 13.62 0.72 -8.80
N LYS A 208 12.51 1.46 -8.74
CA LYS A 208 11.93 2.19 -9.87
C LYS A 208 12.06 3.69 -9.60
N VAL A 209 12.65 4.39 -10.57
CA VAL A 209 12.96 5.82 -10.48
C VAL A 209 12.26 6.66 -11.54
N MET A 210 11.37 6.07 -12.35
CA MET A 210 10.52 6.75 -13.33
C MET A 210 9.12 7.06 -12.77
N SER A 211 8.38 7.97 -13.43
CA SER A 211 6.93 8.13 -13.30
C SER A 211 6.21 7.57 -14.54
N TYR A 212 4.96 7.94 -14.78
CA TYR A 212 4.20 7.42 -15.93
C TYR A 212 4.79 7.87 -17.29
N THR A 213 5.22 9.12 -17.39
CA THR A 213 5.72 9.74 -18.63
C THR A 213 7.17 10.20 -18.55
N ARG A 214 7.81 10.10 -17.38
CA ARG A 214 9.15 10.64 -17.12
C ARG A 214 10.11 9.52 -16.72
N GLU A 215 11.20 9.36 -17.46
CA GLU A 215 12.21 8.32 -17.18
C GLU A 215 13.07 8.62 -15.95
N SER A 216 13.17 9.89 -15.56
CA SER A 216 13.91 10.38 -14.39
C SER A 216 12.95 11.12 -13.46
N TYR A 217 12.71 10.55 -12.28
CA TYR A 217 11.75 11.07 -11.28
C TYR A 217 12.32 11.00 -9.85
N TYR A 218 12.46 9.80 -9.28
CA TYR A 218 12.99 9.66 -7.92
C TYR A 218 14.51 9.88 -7.91
N GLY A 219 14.99 10.75 -7.03
CA GLY A 219 16.39 11.17 -6.97
C GLY A 219 16.75 12.31 -7.94
N ASN A 220 15.82 12.75 -8.80
CA ASN A 220 15.99 13.94 -9.62
C ASN A 220 15.53 15.19 -8.84
N PRO A 221 16.39 16.21 -8.64
CA PRO A 221 16.03 17.45 -7.94
C PRO A 221 14.83 18.19 -8.51
N GLU A 222 14.54 18.09 -9.81
CA GLU A 222 13.37 18.71 -10.44
C GLU A 222 12.05 18.16 -9.89
N PHE A 223 12.05 16.90 -9.46
CA PHE A 223 10.88 16.21 -8.92
C PHE A 223 11.00 15.96 -7.41
N ALA A 224 11.86 16.70 -6.71
CA ALA A 224 12.06 16.61 -5.27
C ALA A 224 10.75 16.81 -4.47
N ASP A 225 9.90 17.75 -4.92
CA ASP A 225 8.62 18.11 -4.29
C ASP A 225 7.41 17.41 -4.94
N TYR A 226 7.63 16.32 -5.66
CA TYR A 226 6.56 15.49 -6.20
C TYR A 226 6.29 14.30 -5.26
N PRO A 227 5.06 13.73 -5.27
CA PRO A 227 4.74 12.62 -4.36
C PRO A 227 5.66 11.43 -4.61
N VAL A 228 6.12 10.79 -3.54
CA VAL A 228 6.79 9.50 -3.66
C VAL A 228 5.78 8.44 -4.13
N ILE A 229 6.16 7.71 -5.18
CA ILE A 229 5.35 6.65 -5.81
C ILE A 229 6.14 5.34 -5.83
N PHE A 230 5.53 4.23 -6.25
CA PHE A 230 6.10 2.88 -6.15
C PHE A 230 6.48 2.50 -4.72
N VAL A 231 5.62 2.84 -3.76
CA VAL A 231 5.75 2.47 -2.35
C VAL A 231 4.67 1.46 -1.98
N SER A 232 5.07 0.38 -1.33
CA SER A 232 4.15 -0.58 -0.72
C SER A 232 3.54 -0.03 0.56
N TRP A 233 2.52 -0.71 1.08
CA TRP A 233 1.95 -0.35 2.38
C TRP A 233 2.99 -0.48 3.49
N TYR A 234 3.87 -1.49 3.41
CA TYR A 234 4.95 -1.69 4.37
C TYR A 234 6.01 -0.58 4.30
N ASP A 235 6.34 -0.08 3.11
CA ASP A 235 7.26 1.05 2.93
C ASP A 235 6.67 2.33 3.55
N ALA A 236 5.38 2.57 3.30
CA ALA A 236 4.65 3.71 3.82
C ALA A 236 4.56 3.68 5.35
N GLN A 237 4.22 2.51 5.92
CA GLN A 237 4.19 2.30 7.36
C GLN A 237 5.58 2.48 8.00
N THR A 238 6.63 1.97 7.36
CA THR A 238 8.03 2.14 7.81
C THR A 238 8.41 3.61 7.85
N TYR A 239 8.11 4.36 6.78
CA TYR A 239 8.36 5.79 6.71
C TYR A 239 7.62 6.56 7.81
N CYS A 240 6.30 6.35 7.94
CA CYS A 240 5.53 7.08 8.94
C CYS A 240 6.04 6.82 10.36
N THR A 241 6.42 5.58 10.65
CA THR A 241 6.97 5.19 11.96
C THR A 241 8.31 5.89 12.22
N TRP A 242 9.21 5.90 11.23
CA TRP A 242 10.48 6.64 11.29
C TRP A 242 10.28 8.14 11.52
N ALA A 243 9.28 8.71 10.84
CA ALA A 243 8.92 10.12 10.97
C ALA A 243 8.18 10.47 12.28
N GLY A 244 8.01 9.51 13.20
CA GLY A 244 7.35 9.70 14.50
C GLY A 244 5.82 9.79 14.41
N ARG A 245 5.24 9.13 13.39
CA ARG A 245 3.83 9.17 12.98
C ARG A 245 3.35 7.75 12.62
N LYS A 246 2.14 7.62 12.08
CA LYS A 246 1.54 6.36 11.57
C LYS A 246 0.83 6.64 10.25
N LEU A 247 0.45 5.60 9.52
CA LEU A 247 -0.57 5.76 8.48
C LEU A 247 -1.89 6.18 9.14
N PRO A 248 -2.65 7.11 8.54
CA PRO A 248 -3.97 7.45 9.05
C PRO A 248 -4.91 6.25 8.94
N THR A 249 -5.89 6.17 9.82
CA THR A 249 -7.03 5.29 9.56
C THR A 249 -7.83 5.83 8.37
N GLU A 250 -8.59 4.95 7.72
CA GLU A 250 -9.47 5.34 6.64
C GLU A 250 -10.46 6.43 7.07
N ALA A 251 -11.04 6.29 8.27
CA ALA A 251 -11.96 7.26 8.81
C ALA A 251 -11.29 8.61 9.08
N GLN A 252 -10.05 8.61 9.62
CA GLN A 252 -9.26 9.83 9.80
C GLN A 252 -8.99 10.52 8.46
N TRP A 253 -8.57 9.77 7.45
CA TRP A 253 -8.26 10.30 6.12
C TRP A 253 -9.48 10.97 5.49
N GLU A 254 -10.64 10.30 5.52
CA GLU A 254 -11.87 10.83 4.93
C GLU A 254 -12.41 12.03 5.71
N ALA A 255 -12.38 11.99 7.04
CA ALA A 255 -12.75 13.12 7.90
C ALA A 255 -11.90 14.36 7.61
N ALA A 256 -10.58 14.19 7.50
CA ALA A 256 -9.63 15.26 7.19
C ALA A 256 -9.87 15.87 5.79
N ALA A 257 -10.31 15.04 4.83
CA ALA A 257 -10.62 15.49 3.48
C ALA A 257 -11.94 16.29 3.42
N ARG A 258 -12.98 15.85 4.13
CA ARG A 258 -14.37 16.31 3.90
C ARG A 258 -14.92 17.24 4.99
N GLY A 259 -14.37 17.21 6.19
CA GLY A 259 -14.94 17.89 7.36
C GLY A 259 -16.18 17.18 7.92
N PRO A 260 -16.77 17.71 9.01
CA PRO A 260 -17.84 17.03 9.76
C PRO A 260 -19.11 16.83 8.94
N ASP A 261 -19.41 17.76 8.03
CA ASP A 261 -20.61 17.74 7.17
C ASP A 261 -20.50 16.75 5.99
N GLY A 262 -19.38 16.05 5.82
CA GLY A 262 -19.21 15.07 4.75
C GLY A 262 -19.34 15.66 3.33
N LYS A 263 -18.62 16.75 3.03
CA LYS A 263 -18.63 17.38 1.69
C LYS A 263 -18.29 16.38 0.58
N LYS A 264 -18.88 16.51 -0.61
CA LYS A 264 -18.66 15.55 -1.72
C LYS A 264 -17.21 15.53 -2.21
N TYR A 265 -16.57 16.69 -2.27
CA TYR A 265 -15.13 16.88 -2.54
C TYR A 265 -14.52 17.76 -1.44
N PRO A 266 -13.18 17.82 -1.30
CA PRO A 266 -12.53 18.62 -0.25
C PRO A 266 -12.94 20.10 -0.27
N TRP A 267 -13.11 20.67 -1.46
CA TRP A 267 -13.53 22.06 -1.66
C TRP A 267 -15.05 22.29 -1.62
N GLY A 268 -15.87 21.23 -1.49
CA GLY A 268 -17.34 21.33 -1.50
C GLY A 268 -18.02 20.43 -2.52
N ASN A 269 -19.18 20.85 -3.01
CA ASN A 269 -20.08 20.01 -3.82
C ASN A 269 -20.05 20.33 -5.32
N SER A 270 -19.24 21.32 -5.74
CA SER A 270 -19.07 21.67 -7.15
C SER A 270 -18.21 20.62 -7.88
N ASN A 271 -18.49 20.42 -9.17
CA ASN A 271 -17.73 19.50 -10.02
C ASN A 271 -16.22 19.82 -10.01
N PRO A 272 -15.36 18.78 -10.06
CA PRO A 272 -13.92 18.95 -10.09
C PRO A 272 -13.44 19.66 -11.36
N THR A 273 -12.38 20.47 -11.21
CA THR A 273 -11.69 21.16 -12.32
C THR A 273 -10.19 21.03 -12.16
N CYS A 274 -9.42 21.16 -13.25
CA CYS A 274 -7.96 21.11 -13.19
C CYS A 274 -7.30 22.23 -12.37
N GLY A 275 -8.07 23.23 -11.90
CA GLY A 275 -7.58 24.24 -10.95
C GLY A 275 -7.65 23.80 -9.48
N GLN A 276 -8.29 22.67 -9.19
CA GLN A 276 -8.50 22.13 -7.84
C GLN A 276 -7.74 20.84 -7.59
N LEU A 277 -7.47 20.04 -8.62
CA LEU A 277 -6.75 18.79 -8.50
C LEU A 277 -6.15 18.35 -9.83
N ASN A 278 -5.28 17.35 -9.76
CA ASN A 278 -4.78 16.63 -10.91
C ASN A 278 -5.55 15.31 -11.09
N PHE A 279 -6.34 15.20 -12.16
CA PHE A 279 -7.19 14.05 -12.45
C PHE A 279 -7.52 13.96 -13.95
N ALA A 280 -8.34 12.98 -14.33
CA ALA A 280 -8.91 12.88 -15.67
C ALA A 280 -10.27 13.59 -15.75
N THR A 281 -10.36 14.67 -16.52
CA THR A 281 -11.63 15.40 -16.72
C THR A 281 -12.64 14.58 -17.53
N SER A 282 -12.16 13.65 -18.35
CA SER A 282 -12.98 12.64 -19.01
C SER A 282 -12.13 11.42 -19.32
N LEU A 283 -12.58 10.24 -18.92
CA LEU A 283 -11.98 8.96 -19.31
C LEU A 283 -12.81 8.30 -20.40
N ASP A 284 -12.16 7.95 -21.50
CA ASP A 284 -12.76 7.00 -22.42
C ASP A 284 -12.30 5.58 -22.11
N MET A 285 -13.18 4.84 -21.46
CA MET A 285 -12.90 3.45 -21.09
C MET A 285 -13.11 2.46 -22.25
N ARG A 286 -13.70 2.89 -23.38
CA ARG A 286 -14.05 2.04 -24.52
C ARG A 286 -13.14 2.20 -25.75
N GLY A 287 -12.16 3.09 -25.71
CA GLY A 287 -11.18 3.29 -26.79
C GLY A 287 -11.70 3.98 -28.06
N GLY A 288 -12.90 4.59 -28.03
CA GLY A 288 -13.50 5.35 -29.14
C GLY A 288 -13.35 6.88 -29.08
N LYS A 289 -12.90 7.46 -27.96
CA LYS A 289 -12.66 8.89 -27.73
C LYS A 289 -11.33 9.09 -26.99
N LYS A 290 -10.71 10.27 -27.14
CA LYS A 290 -9.48 10.60 -26.40
C LYS A 290 -9.82 10.99 -24.96
N SER A 291 -9.20 10.32 -23.98
CA SER A 291 -9.24 10.77 -22.58
C SER A 291 -8.63 12.17 -22.45
N SER A 292 -9.22 12.99 -21.59
CA SER A 292 -8.74 14.34 -21.28
C SER A 292 -8.21 14.34 -19.86
N LEU A 293 -6.95 14.70 -19.71
CA LEU A 293 -6.20 14.67 -18.46
C LEU A 293 -5.77 16.09 -18.12
N CYS A 294 -5.74 16.43 -16.84
CA CYS A 294 -5.22 17.73 -16.41
C CYS A 294 -3.72 17.84 -16.66
N VAL A 295 -2.95 16.86 -16.18
CA VAL A 295 -1.49 16.78 -16.38
C VAL A 295 -1.10 15.52 -17.15
N GLY A 296 -1.72 14.38 -16.81
CA GLY A 296 -1.39 13.08 -17.40
C GLY A 296 -0.20 12.36 -16.77
N ASP A 297 0.30 12.88 -15.64
CA ASP A 297 1.28 12.27 -14.74
C ASP A 297 1.14 12.96 -13.37
N THR A 298 1.93 12.58 -12.38
CA THR A 298 1.99 13.27 -11.08
C THR A 298 2.32 14.76 -11.24
N SER A 299 1.84 15.56 -10.30
CA SER A 299 2.16 16.97 -10.13
C SER A 299 2.83 17.23 -8.79
N GLN A 300 3.57 18.33 -8.70
CA GLN A 300 4.13 18.82 -7.43
C GLN A 300 3.06 18.87 -6.35
N VAL A 301 3.40 18.43 -5.14
CA VAL A 301 2.49 18.48 -4.00
C VAL A 301 2.14 19.92 -3.65
N GLY A 302 0.91 20.14 -3.19
CA GLY A 302 0.39 21.45 -2.81
C GLY A 302 0.11 22.41 -3.96
N LYS A 303 0.23 21.97 -5.22
CA LYS A 303 0.03 22.81 -6.42
C LYS A 303 -1.36 23.43 -6.52
N TYR A 304 -2.37 22.80 -5.94
CA TYR A 304 -3.79 23.18 -6.09
C TYR A 304 -4.40 23.69 -4.78
N PRO A 305 -4.09 24.93 -4.33
CA PRO A 305 -4.63 25.46 -3.08
C PRO A 305 -6.16 25.63 -3.08
N LYS A 306 -6.79 25.78 -4.26
CA LYS A 306 -8.26 25.80 -4.40
C LYS A 306 -8.91 24.43 -4.18
N GLY A 307 -8.11 23.37 -4.18
CA GLY A 307 -8.51 22.00 -3.87
C GLY A 307 -8.44 21.65 -2.39
N ALA A 308 -8.06 22.59 -1.53
CA ALA A 308 -7.83 22.31 -0.12
C ALA A 308 -9.09 21.76 0.58
N SER A 309 -8.86 20.86 1.54
CA SER A 309 -9.89 20.43 2.47
C SER A 309 -10.38 21.60 3.35
N PRO A 310 -11.49 21.44 4.08
CA PRO A 310 -11.97 22.47 5.00
C PRO A 310 -10.94 22.88 6.06
N TYR A 311 -9.94 22.02 6.33
CA TYR A 311 -8.86 22.23 7.29
C TYR A 311 -7.58 22.76 6.66
N GLY A 312 -7.45 22.75 5.33
CA GLY A 312 -6.25 23.22 4.62
C GLY A 312 -5.27 22.12 4.22
N LEU A 313 -5.66 20.85 4.30
CA LEU A 313 -4.90 19.76 3.67
C LEU A 313 -5.05 19.85 2.15
N LEU A 314 -3.98 19.54 1.44
CA LEU A 314 -3.90 19.62 -0.02
C LEU A 314 -3.81 18.21 -0.60
N ASP A 315 -4.23 18.12 -1.87
CA ASP A 315 -4.15 16.91 -2.68
C ASP A 315 -4.87 15.69 -2.07
N MET A 316 -5.86 15.92 -1.20
CA MET A 316 -6.78 14.87 -0.69
C MET A 316 -7.68 14.27 -1.78
N ALA A 317 -7.56 14.72 -3.03
CA ALA A 317 -8.33 14.24 -4.17
C ALA A 317 -7.45 14.34 -5.43
N GLY A 318 -7.29 13.24 -6.14
CA GLY A 318 -6.44 13.14 -7.33
C GLY A 318 -4.94 13.06 -6.99
N ASN A 319 -4.12 13.39 -7.99
CA ASN A 319 -2.66 13.23 -7.97
C ASN A 319 -2.23 11.76 -7.82
N VAL A 320 -2.21 11.19 -6.62
CA VAL A 320 -1.90 9.78 -6.36
C VAL A 320 -2.89 9.18 -5.37
N TRP A 321 -3.18 7.90 -5.51
CA TRP A 321 -3.82 7.13 -4.45
C TRP A 321 -2.94 7.16 -3.20
N GLU A 322 -3.57 7.05 -2.03
CA GLU A 322 -2.86 7.07 -0.75
C GLU A 322 -3.19 5.83 0.08
N TRP A 323 -2.16 5.14 0.56
CA TRP A 323 -2.29 4.09 1.55
C TRP A 323 -2.86 4.62 2.88
N VAL A 324 -3.78 3.86 3.47
CA VAL A 324 -4.26 4.05 4.85
C VAL A 324 -4.03 2.78 5.68
N ALA A 325 -4.17 2.87 7.00
CA ALA A 325 -3.85 1.77 7.92
C ALA A 325 -4.78 0.55 7.76
N ASP A 326 -6.04 0.79 7.41
CA ASP A 326 -7.13 -0.18 7.50
C ASP A 326 -7.00 -1.33 6.51
N TRP A 327 -7.37 -2.52 6.97
CA TRP A 327 -7.65 -3.66 6.10
C TRP A 327 -8.97 -3.46 5.37
N ASN A 328 -9.02 -3.86 4.10
CA ASN A 328 -10.25 -3.87 3.34
C ASN A 328 -11.11 -5.09 3.73
N SER A 329 -12.38 -4.83 4.02
CA SER A 329 -13.40 -5.86 4.21
C SER A 329 -14.18 -6.09 2.90
N PRO A 330 -14.58 -7.33 2.58
CA PRO A 330 -15.49 -7.60 1.46
C PRO A 330 -16.82 -6.83 1.54
N ASN A 331 -17.25 -6.50 2.77
CA ASN A 331 -18.44 -5.70 3.04
C ASN A 331 -18.03 -4.34 3.60
N TYR A 332 -18.69 -3.26 3.18
CA TYR A 332 -18.52 -1.96 3.81
C TYR A 332 -18.98 -2.04 5.27
N LEU A 333 -18.07 -1.72 6.20
CA LEU A 333 -18.33 -1.83 7.62
C LEU A 333 -18.77 -0.47 8.16
N VAL A 334 -19.93 -0.47 8.79
CA VAL A 334 -20.37 0.63 9.64
C VAL A 334 -19.86 0.33 11.04
N ASP A 335 -18.81 1.02 11.47
CA ASP A 335 -18.24 0.87 12.80
C ASP A 335 -18.61 2.10 13.65
N PRO A 336 -19.55 1.97 14.62
CA PRO A 336 -19.96 3.07 15.48
C PRO A 336 -18.98 3.34 16.62
N SER A 337 -17.87 2.61 16.71
CA SER A 337 -16.85 2.82 17.74
C SER A 337 -16.19 4.19 17.60
N GLN A 338 -15.57 4.62 18.70
CA GLN A 338 -14.67 5.77 18.68
C GLN A 338 -13.33 5.35 18.09
N ASP A 339 -12.80 6.16 17.16
CA ASP A 339 -11.54 5.92 16.48
C ASP A 339 -11.46 4.55 15.78
N PRO A 340 -12.37 4.26 14.82
CA PRO A 340 -12.38 2.98 14.13
C PRO A 340 -11.08 2.77 13.33
N THR A 341 -10.55 1.55 13.43
CA THR A 341 -9.30 1.11 12.78
C THR A 341 -9.53 0.08 11.68
N GLY A 342 -10.79 -0.16 11.32
CA GLY A 342 -11.20 -1.21 10.40
C GLY A 342 -11.02 -2.62 10.99
N PRO A 343 -11.15 -3.67 10.16
CA PRO A 343 -10.92 -5.06 10.55
C PRO A 343 -9.51 -5.28 11.13
N ALA A 344 -9.38 -6.24 12.04
CA ALA A 344 -8.09 -6.59 12.64
C ALA A 344 -7.10 -7.20 11.62
N ASP A 345 -7.62 -7.95 10.64
CA ASP A 345 -6.87 -8.60 9.57
C ASP A 345 -7.58 -8.51 8.21
N GLY A 346 -6.88 -8.90 7.16
CA GLY A 346 -7.41 -8.93 5.80
C GLY A 346 -6.35 -9.29 4.76
N GLU A 347 -6.78 -9.42 3.52
CA GLU A 347 -5.87 -9.73 2.39
C GLU A 347 -5.33 -8.47 1.71
N ASN A 348 -6.12 -7.37 1.74
CA ASN A 348 -5.83 -6.13 1.03
C ASN A 348 -5.94 -4.94 1.98
N LYS A 349 -5.09 -3.94 1.77
CA LYS A 349 -5.14 -2.65 2.46
C LYS A 349 -5.93 -1.65 1.64
N VAL A 350 -6.61 -0.75 2.32
CA VAL A 350 -7.41 0.30 1.68
C VAL A 350 -6.51 1.39 1.10
N ILE A 351 -6.94 1.97 -0.02
CA ILE A 351 -6.37 3.19 -0.61
C ILE A 351 -7.46 4.23 -0.88
N ARG A 352 -7.12 5.51 -0.75
CA ARG A 352 -8.06 6.66 -0.85
C ARG A 352 -7.56 7.74 -1.81
N GLY A 353 -8.46 8.61 -2.27
CA GLY A 353 -8.13 9.87 -2.96
C GLY A 353 -8.18 9.87 -4.49
N GLY A 354 -8.01 8.72 -5.15
CA GLY A 354 -7.87 8.68 -6.61
C GLY A 354 -6.50 9.19 -7.06
N PHE A 355 -6.23 9.13 -8.36
CA PHE A 355 -4.97 9.57 -8.96
C PHE A 355 -5.17 10.39 -10.25
N PHE A 356 -4.07 10.86 -10.84
CA PHE A 356 -4.06 11.71 -12.03
C PHE A 356 -4.77 11.13 -13.27
N PHE A 357 -5.06 9.83 -13.29
CA PHE A 357 -5.80 9.14 -14.35
C PHE A 357 -7.18 8.60 -13.89
N THR A 358 -7.73 9.10 -12.79
CA THR A 358 -9.12 8.80 -12.39
C THR A 358 -10.07 9.95 -12.67
N ASP A 359 -11.33 9.62 -12.93
CA ASP A 359 -12.37 10.63 -13.16
C ASP A 359 -13.02 11.14 -11.86
N ALA A 360 -13.99 12.05 -12.02
CA ALA A 360 -14.74 12.66 -10.93
C ALA A 360 -15.42 11.68 -9.96
N LYS A 361 -15.62 10.41 -10.36
CA LYS A 361 -16.25 9.38 -9.54
C LYS A 361 -15.29 8.87 -8.47
N TYR A 362 -14.02 8.68 -8.81
CA TYR A 362 -13.02 8.04 -7.95
C TYR A 362 -12.18 9.02 -7.14
N VAL A 363 -12.14 10.31 -7.52
CA VAL A 363 -11.49 11.37 -6.75
C VAL A 363 -12.38 11.97 -5.64
N ARG A 364 -13.56 11.39 -5.40
CA ARG A 364 -14.37 11.74 -4.23
C ARG A 364 -13.68 11.15 -3.00
N PRO A 365 -13.50 11.90 -1.90
CA PRO A 365 -12.86 11.33 -0.71
C PRO A 365 -13.62 10.13 -0.13
N ALA A 366 -14.93 10.01 -0.39
CA ALA A 366 -15.71 8.83 -0.03
C ALA A 366 -15.33 7.58 -0.84
N ALA A 367 -14.79 7.70 -2.06
CA ALA A 367 -14.58 6.59 -3.00
C ALA A 367 -13.40 5.69 -2.61
N ARG A 368 -13.68 4.42 -2.34
CA ARG A 368 -12.72 3.47 -1.74
C ARG A 368 -12.21 2.48 -2.78
N SER A 369 -10.92 2.19 -2.72
CA SER A 369 -10.30 1.06 -3.42
C SER A 369 -9.35 0.34 -2.46
N TRP A 370 -8.72 -0.74 -2.91
CA TRP A 370 -7.81 -1.53 -2.07
C TRP A 370 -6.76 -2.22 -2.93
N HIS A 371 -5.64 -2.60 -2.34
CA HIS A 371 -4.61 -3.41 -2.99
C HIS A 371 -3.93 -4.33 -1.98
N SER A 372 -3.25 -5.36 -2.47
CA SER A 372 -2.37 -6.18 -1.63
C SER A 372 -1.32 -5.28 -0.97
N PRO A 373 -0.95 -5.49 0.31
CA PRO A 373 -0.01 -4.62 1.01
C PRO A 373 1.39 -4.54 0.34
N ASP A 374 1.79 -5.55 -0.44
CA ASP A 374 3.05 -5.55 -1.20
C ASP A 374 2.97 -4.80 -2.54
N PHE A 375 1.77 -4.42 -2.97
CA PHE A 375 1.56 -3.76 -4.25
C PHE A 375 2.21 -2.37 -4.26
N SER A 376 2.77 -2.00 -5.41
CA SER A 376 3.30 -0.65 -5.62
C SER A 376 3.23 -0.26 -7.10
N SER A 377 2.86 0.98 -7.37
CA SER A 377 2.62 1.51 -8.72
C SER A 377 2.99 2.98 -8.81
N ASN A 378 3.03 3.51 -10.04
CA ASN A 378 3.38 4.92 -10.32
C ASN A 378 2.27 5.92 -9.97
N ASP A 379 1.14 5.45 -9.47
CA ASP A 379 -0.03 6.23 -9.11
C ASP A 379 -0.40 6.08 -7.62
N LEU A 380 0.48 5.48 -6.81
CA LEU A 380 0.22 5.14 -5.41
C LEU A 380 1.36 5.64 -4.51
N GLY A 381 0.99 6.55 -3.61
CA GLY A 381 1.80 7.14 -2.57
C GLY A 381 1.11 7.02 -1.20
N PHE A 382 1.37 7.97 -0.31
CA PHE A 382 0.78 8.01 1.04
C PHE A 382 1.04 9.36 1.72
N ARG A 383 0.35 9.55 2.84
CA ARG A 383 0.63 10.59 3.84
C ARG A 383 0.54 9.99 5.25
N CYS A 384 1.11 10.66 6.25
CA CYS A 384 1.07 10.19 7.63
C CYS A 384 0.11 11.00 8.52
N ALA A 385 -0.20 10.46 9.69
CA ALA A 385 -0.97 11.09 10.76
C ALA A 385 -0.42 10.74 12.15
N ARG A 386 -0.79 11.51 13.17
CA ARG A 386 -0.34 11.35 14.55
C ARG A 386 -1.46 11.58 15.56
#